data_AF-A0A0G4NBZ0-F1
#
_entry.id   AF-A0A0G4NBZ0-F1
#
_cell.length_a   1.000
_cell.length_b   1.000
_cell.length_c   1.000
_cell.angle_alpha   90.00
_cell.angle_beta   90.00
_cell.angle_gamma   90.00
#
_symmetry.space_group_name_H-M   'P 1'
#
loop_
_entity.id
_entity.type
_entity.pdbx_description
1 polymer ?
#
loop_
_entity_poly.entity_id
_entity_poly.type
_entity_poly.pdbx_seq_one_letter_code
_entity_poly.pdbx_strand_id
1 'polypeptide(L)'
;QTLLDAYFKRINVFIPMLDEAAFRAEYLEGQRCDSPWLALLNMVFAMGSITGMKSDDYNHVNYYNRAMEHLPLDAFGSSHIETVQALALIGGYYLHYINRPNMANAVLGAAIRMASALGLHRESLAQSASDMVAAETRRRTWWSLFCLDTWATTTMGRPSFGRWGPAINISPPEFGINQ
;
A
#
# COMPACT_ATOMS: atom_id res chain seq x y z
N GLN A 1 18.41 5.81 2.86
CA GLN A 1 17.73 6.51 3.97
C GLN A 1 16.83 7.65 3.53
N THR A 2 17.32 8.67 2.83
CA THR A 2 16.54 9.91 2.55
C THR A 2 15.18 9.69 1.87
N LEU A 3 15.07 8.73 0.94
CA LEU A 3 13.80 8.43 0.26
C LEU A 3 12.79 7.73 1.19
N LEU A 4 13.25 6.83 2.06
CA LEU A 4 12.41 6.20 3.08
C LEU A 4 11.88 7.25 4.06
N ASP A 5 12.76 8.15 4.50
CA ASP A 5 12.39 9.23 5.41
C ASP A 5 11.33 10.15 4.78
N ALA A 6 11.49 10.50 3.50
CA ALA A 6 10.51 11.29 2.77
C ALA A 6 9.16 10.58 2.67
N TYR A 7 9.14 9.29 2.31
CA TYR A 7 7.93 8.48 2.23
C TYR A 7 7.19 8.42 3.56
N PHE A 8 7.87 7.99 4.63
CA PHE A 8 7.21 7.79 5.93
C PHE A 8 6.71 9.11 6.52
N LYS A 9 7.45 10.21 6.32
CA LYS A 9 7.06 11.54 6.81
C LYS A 9 5.92 12.18 6.03
N ARG A 10 5.74 11.87 4.74
CA ARG A 10 4.83 12.64 3.85
C ARG A 10 3.72 11.83 3.21
N ILE A 11 3.88 10.52 3.04
CA ILE A 11 2.89 9.64 2.38
C ILE A 11 2.25 8.71 3.40
N ASN A 12 3.05 8.00 4.21
CA ASN A 12 2.52 7.04 5.18
C ASN A 12 1.57 7.70 6.20
N VAL A 13 1.77 8.98 6.52
CA VAL A 13 0.87 9.74 7.41
C VAL A 13 -0.56 9.83 6.85
N PHE A 14 -0.73 9.93 5.52
CA PHE A 14 -2.07 10.00 4.91
C PHE A 14 -2.69 8.62 4.72
N ILE A 15 -1.89 7.62 4.38
CA ILE A 15 -2.32 6.25 4.07
C ILE A 15 -1.39 5.29 4.80
N PRO A 16 -1.62 5.08 6.12
CA PRO A 16 -0.67 4.43 7.03
C PRO A 16 -0.72 2.90 6.90
N MET A 17 -0.39 2.36 5.73
CA MET A 17 -0.41 0.91 5.49
C MET A 17 0.78 0.19 6.11
N LEU A 18 1.91 0.88 6.25
CA LEU A 18 3.19 0.27 6.61
C LEU A 18 3.57 0.60 8.05
N ASP A 19 4.05 -0.40 8.78
CA ASP A 19 4.77 -0.19 10.03
C ASP A 19 6.20 0.27 9.73
N GLU A 20 6.54 1.49 10.14
CA GLU A 20 7.82 2.11 9.78
C GLU A 20 9.01 1.37 10.40
N ALA A 21 8.90 0.94 11.65
CA ALA A 21 9.98 0.27 12.35
C ALA A 21 10.29 -1.09 11.70
N ALA A 22 9.25 -1.91 11.46
CA ALA A 22 9.38 -3.21 10.82
C ALA A 22 9.90 -3.07 9.38
N PHE A 23 9.37 -2.12 8.60
CA PHE A 23 9.80 -1.91 7.22
C PHE A 23 11.28 -1.50 7.12
N ARG A 24 11.74 -0.62 8.01
CA ARG A 24 13.14 -0.19 8.04
C ARG A 24 14.07 -1.30 8.51
N ALA A 25 13.66 -2.11 9.49
CA ALA A 25 14.43 -3.26 9.94
C ALA A 25 14.66 -4.24 8.78
N GLU A 26 13.60 -4.60 8.06
CA GLU A 26 13.66 -5.49 6.89
C GLU A 26 14.55 -4.94 5.77
N TYR A 27 14.43 -3.64 5.48
CA TYR A 27 15.30 -2.98 4.50
C TYR A 27 16.78 -2.99 4.90
N LEU A 28 17.09 -2.79 6.18
CA LEU A 28 18.47 -2.77 6.69
C LEU A 28 19.09 -4.17 6.74
N GLU A 29 18.27 -5.19 7.00
CA GLU A 29 18.72 -6.59 6.98
C GLU A 29 19.12 -7.02 5.56
N GLY A 30 18.40 -6.52 4.55
CA GLY A 30 18.77 -6.65 3.14
C GLY A 30 18.71 -8.07 2.59
N GLN A 31 17.99 -8.97 3.28
CA GLN A 31 17.89 -10.39 2.88
C GLN A 31 16.71 -10.67 1.96
N ARG A 32 15.63 -9.89 2.05
CA ARG A 32 14.44 -10.09 1.21
C ARG A 32 14.65 -9.60 -0.21
N CYS A 33 14.56 -10.56 -1.13
CA CYS A 33 14.63 -10.36 -2.57
C CYS A 33 13.41 -10.93 -3.30
N ASP A 34 12.33 -11.26 -2.57
CA ASP A 34 11.09 -11.75 -3.17
C ASP A 34 10.33 -10.63 -3.90
N SER A 35 9.64 -11.00 -4.98
CA SER A 35 8.92 -10.03 -5.83
C SER A 35 7.90 -9.16 -5.06
N PRO A 36 7.05 -9.69 -4.16
CA PRO A 36 6.12 -8.84 -3.38
C PRO A 36 6.83 -7.74 -2.59
N TRP A 37 7.90 -8.09 -1.86
CA TRP A 37 8.71 -7.13 -1.13
C TRP A 37 9.37 -6.10 -2.06
N LEU A 38 10.01 -6.55 -3.13
CA LEU A 38 10.70 -5.66 -4.07
C LEU A 38 9.74 -4.73 -4.81
N ALA A 39 8.53 -5.18 -5.13
CA ALA A 39 7.47 -4.33 -5.67
C ALA A 39 7.11 -3.20 -4.70
N LEU A 40 6.86 -3.53 -3.44
CA LEU A 40 6.53 -2.56 -2.40
C LEU A 40 7.69 -1.60 -2.12
N LEU A 41 8.91 -2.12 -1.95
CA LEU A 41 10.10 -1.33 -1.67
C LEU A 41 10.38 -0.30 -2.77
N ASN A 42 10.29 -0.73 -4.03
CA ASN A 42 10.45 0.19 -5.15
C ASN A 42 9.34 1.24 -5.19
N MET A 43 8.09 0.90 -4.87
CA MET A 43 7.02 1.90 -4.76
C MET A 43 7.23 2.89 -3.61
N VAL A 44 7.75 2.43 -2.47
CA VAL A 44 8.14 3.32 -1.36
C VAL A 44 9.23 4.29 -1.82
N PHE A 45 10.24 3.83 -2.55
CA PHE A 45 11.27 4.72 -3.12
C PHE A 45 10.73 5.66 -4.19
N ALA A 46 9.84 5.21 -5.07
CA ALA A 46 9.22 6.06 -6.08
C ALA A 46 8.46 7.23 -5.44
N MET A 47 7.65 6.93 -4.43
CA MET A 47 6.89 7.92 -3.67
C MET A 47 7.79 8.81 -2.80
N GLY A 48 8.86 8.26 -2.22
CA GLY A 48 9.89 9.01 -1.52
C GLY A 48 10.63 10.00 -2.42
N SER A 49 10.92 9.62 -3.67
CA SER A 49 11.56 10.49 -4.67
C SER A 49 10.66 11.66 -5.04
N ILE A 50 9.37 11.42 -5.31
CA ILE A 50 8.37 12.47 -5.59
C ILE A 50 8.27 13.48 -4.44
N THR A 51 8.30 13.00 -3.20
CA THR A 51 8.08 13.85 -2.01
C THR A 51 9.37 14.45 -1.42
N GLY A 52 10.53 14.05 -1.93
CA GLY A 52 11.86 14.47 -1.48
C GLY A 52 12.26 15.92 -1.86
N MET A 53 11.34 16.71 -2.45
CA MET A 53 11.49 18.15 -2.74
C MET A 53 12.57 18.54 -3.76
N LYS A 54 12.96 17.64 -4.68
CA LYS A 54 13.80 17.99 -5.83
C LYS A 54 12.94 18.04 -7.09
N SER A 55 12.66 19.25 -7.58
CA SER A 55 11.70 19.52 -8.67
C SER A 55 12.02 18.83 -10.01
N ASP A 56 13.25 18.35 -10.21
CA ASP A 56 13.70 17.68 -11.43
C ASP A 56 14.10 16.21 -11.22
N ASP A 57 13.69 15.60 -10.10
CA ASP A 57 14.03 14.21 -9.80
C ASP A 57 13.09 13.23 -10.53
N TYR A 58 13.51 12.77 -11.71
CA TYR A 58 12.81 11.71 -12.46
C TYR A 58 13.16 10.29 -11.98
N ASN A 59 13.91 10.12 -10.88
CA ASN A 59 14.25 8.79 -10.36
C ASN A 59 13.02 7.98 -9.96
N HIS A 60 11.90 8.63 -9.62
CA HIS A 60 10.64 7.95 -9.36
C HIS A 60 10.21 7.04 -10.52
N VAL A 61 10.53 7.39 -11.77
CA VAL A 61 10.22 6.59 -12.96
C VAL A 61 11.00 5.28 -12.95
N ASN A 62 12.29 5.33 -12.60
CA ASN A 62 13.14 4.13 -12.51
C ASN A 62 12.64 3.17 -11.42
N TYR A 63 12.28 3.70 -10.25
CA TYR A 63 11.71 2.90 -9.17
C TYR A 63 10.36 2.31 -9.56
N TYR A 64 9.46 3.09 -10.16
CA TYR A 64 8.19 2.57 -10.66
C TYR A 64 8.38 1.44 -11.68
N ASN A 65 9.29 1.60 -12.65
CA ASN A 65 9.56 0.56 -13.63
C ASN A 65 10.06 -0.74 -12.97
N ARG A 66 10.96 -0.65 -12.00
CA ARG A 66 11.41 -1.80 -11.20
C ARG A 66 10.27 -2.44 -10.41
N ALA A 67 9.37 -1.64 -9.82
CA ALA A 67 8.19 -2.19 -9.16
C ALA A 67 7.30 -2.98 -10.13
N MET A 68 7.13 -2.48 -11.35
CA MET A 68 6.34 -3.15 -12.39
C MET A 68 6.96 -4.47 -12.88
N GLU A 69 8.30 -4.60 -12.88
CA GLU A 69 8.98 -5.88 -13.17
C GLU A 69 8.60 -6.99 -12.18
N HIS A 70 8.21 -6.62 -10.95
CA HIS A 70 7.76 -7.54 -9.91
C HIS A 70 6.23 -7.70 -9.84
N LEU A 71 5.48 -7.05 -10.74
CA LEU A 71 4.01 -7.09 -10.79
C LEU A 71 3.50 -7.56 -12.17
N PRO A 72 3.90 -8.75 -12.66
CA PRO A 72 3.27 -9.34 -13.83
C PRO A 72 1.79 -9.67 -13.55
N LEU A 73 1.03 -10.03 -14.58
CA LEU A 73 -0.39 -10.38 -14.44
C LEU A 73 -0.63 -11.49 -13.40
N ASP A 74 0.27 -12.46 -13.29
CA ASP A 74 0.17 -13.54 -12.30
C ASP A 74 0.30 -13.05 -10.85
N ALA A 75 0.93 -11.88 -10.62
CA ALA A 75 1.01 -11.28 -9.29
C ALA A 75 -0.36 -10.86 -8.74
N PHE A 76 -1.39 -10.73 -9.59
CA PHE A 76 -2.76 -10.47 -9.13
C PHE A 76 -3.36 -11.67 -8.36
N GLY A 77 -2.77 -12.86 -8.50
CA GLY A 77 -3.05 -14.04 -7.68
C GLY A 77 -2.19 -14.17 -6.42
N SER A 78 -1.34 -13.18 -6.11
CA SER A 78 -0.42 -13.21 -4.96
C SER A 78 -1.16 -13.34 -3.63
N SER A 79 -0.63 -14.22 -2.76
CA SER A 79 -1.07 -14.37 -1.37
C SER A 79 -0.43 -13.37 -0.40
N HIS A 80 0.40 -12.44 -0.90
CA HIS A 80 1.19 -11.52 -0.09
C HIS A 80 0.57 -10.13 0.02
N ILE A 81 0.55 -9.58 1.25
CA ILE A 81 -0.01 -8.24 1.53
C ILE A 81 0.82 -7.13 0.87
N GLU A 82 2.13 -7.33 0.71
CA GLU A 82 3.03 -6.38 0.09
C GLU A 82 2.65 -6.10 -1.36
N THR A 83 2.16 -7.11 -2.11
CA THR A 83 1.64 -6.91 -3.46
C THR A 83 0.42 -5.98 -3.45
N VAL A 84 -0.49 -6.16 -2.49
CA VAL A 84 -1.67 -5.29 -2.32
C VAL A 84 -1.25 -3.87 -1.96
N GLN A 85 -0.30 -3.71 -1.04
CA GLN A 85 0.21 -2.41 -0.62
C GLN A 85 0.95 -1.68 -1.75
N ALA A 86 1.71 -2.41 -2.57
CA ALA A 86 2.37 -1.85 -3.76
C ALA A 86 1.34 -1.34 -4.77
N LEU A 87 0.33 -2.15 -5.10
CA LEU A 87 -0.77 -1.74 -6.00
C LEU A 87 -1.60 -0.58 -5.42
N ALA A 88 -1.77 -0.53 -4.10
CA ALA A 88 -2.42 0.60 -3.43
C ALA A 88 -1.63 1.91 -3.60
N LEU A 89 -0.29 1.88 -3.52
CA LEU A 89 0.55 3.05 -3.79
C LEU A 89 0.51 3.45 -5.27
N ILE A 90 0.51 2.47 -6.19
CA ILE A 90 0.42 2.70 -7.64
C ILE A 90 -0.92 3.36 -7.99
N GLY A 91 -2.02 2.70 -7.63
CA GLY A 91 -3.38 3.11 -7.98
C GLY A 91 -3.89 4.30 -7.17
N GLY A 92 -3.51 4.41 -5.89
CA GLY A 92 -3.95 5.48 -5.00
C GLY A 92 -3.20 6.79 -5.17
N TYR A 93 -1.95 6.77 -5.62
CA TYR A 93 -1.11 7.97 -5.71
C TYR A 93 -0.33 8.09 -7.00
N TYR A 94 0.54 7.13 -7.32
CA TYR A 94 1.54 7.31 -8.37
C TYR A 94 0.90 7.58 -9.75
N LEU A 95 -0.13 6.81 -10.10
CA LEU A 95 -0.83 6.98 -11.36
C LEU A 95 -1.63 8.29 -11.42
N HIS A 96 -2.09 8.82 -10.29
CA HIS A 96 -2.68 10.15 -10.24
C HIS A 96 -1.62 11.24 -10.46
N TYR A 97 -0.44 11.09 -9.86
CA TYR A 97 0.69 12.01 -10.02
C TYR A 97 1.12 12.14 -11.49
N ILE A 98 1.21 11.02 -12.23
CA ILE A 98 1.57 11.04 -13.66
C ILE A 98 0.37 11.21 -14.61
N ASN A 99 -0.78 11.70 -14.09
CA ASN A 99 -2.00 11.98 -14.86
C ASN A 99 -2.55 10.76 -15.66
N ARG A 100 -2.62 9.60 -15.01
CA ARG A 100 -3.21 8.34 -15.53
C ARG A 100 -4.41 7.84 -14.69
N PRO A 101 -5.46 8.66 -14.47
CA PRO A 101 -6.59 8.36 -13.58
C PRO A 101 -7.42 7.12 -13.94
N ASN A 102 -7.49 6.73 -15.22
CA ASN A 102 -8.23 5.53 -15.63
C ASN A 102 -7.51 4.26 -15.18
N MET A 103 -6.20 4.21 -15.39
CA MET A 103 -5.35 3.12 -14.94
C MET A 103 -5.30 3.07 -13.41
N ALA A 104 -5.23 4.24 -12.75
CA ALA A 104 -5.23 4.38 -11.29
C ALA A 104 -6.42 3.63 -10.65
N ASN A 105 -7.62 3.88 -11.17
CA ASN A 105 -8.85 3.24 -10.71
C ASN A 105 -8.92 1.74 -10.99
N ALA A 106 -8.45 1.29 -12.15
CA ALA A 106 -8.41 -0.13 -12.46
C ALA A 106 -7.46 -0.89 -11.51
N VAL A 107 -6.28 -0.33 -11.26
CA VAL A 107 -5.29 -0.87 -10.32
C VAL A 107 -5.81 -0.86 -8.89
N LEU A 108 -6.43 0.23 -8.44
CA LEU A 108 -7.00 0.33 -7.10
C LEU A 108 -8.14 -0.68 -6.89
N GLY A 109 -9.02 -0.85 -7.89
CA GLY A 109 -10.07 -1.86 -7.86
C GLY A 109 -9.53 -3.29 -7.75
N ALA A 110 -8.45 -3.60 -8.48
CA ALA A 110 -7.75 -4.86 -8.36
C ALA A 110 -7.15 -5.06 -6.95
N ALA A 111 -6.48 -4.05 -6.40
CA ALA A 111 -5.91 -4.09 -5.05
C ALA A 111 -6.98 -4.39 -3.99
N ILE A 112 -8.17 -3.79 -4.10
CA ILE A 112 -9.30 -4.04 -3.19
C ILE A 112 -9.82 -5.48 -3.33
N ARG A 113 -9.91 -6.01 -4.55
CA ARG A 113 -10.32 -7.40 -4.78
C ARG A 113 -9.29 -8.39 -4.24
N MET A 114 -8.00 -8.12 -4.41
CA MET A 114 -6.93 -8.92 -3.82
C MET A 114 -6.96 -8.86 -2.30
N ALA A 115 -7.08 -7.67 -1.70
CA ALA A 115 -7.26 -7.51 -0.26
C ALA A 115 -8.46 -8.31 0.27
N SER A 116 -9.55 -8.34 -0.50
CA SER A 116 -10.73 -9.14 -0.16
C SER A 116 -10.44 -10.63 -0.23
N ALA A 117 -9.75 -11.10 -1.27
CA ALA A 117 -9.36 -12.51 -1.45
C ALA A 117 -8.39 -12.99 -0.34
N LEU A 118 -7.49 -12.12 0.12
CA LEU A 118 -6.62 -12.37 1.28
C LEU A 118 -7.35 -12.34 2.62
N GLY A 119 -8.64 -11.98 2.63
CA GLY A 119 -9.41 -11.84 3.86
C GLY A 119 -9.03 -10.64 4.71
N LEU A 120 -8.43 -9.59 4.12
CA LEU A 120 -8.08 -8.36 4.86
C LEU A 120 -9.30 -7.59 5.36
N HIS A 121 -10.49 -7.90 4.85
CA HIS A 121 -11.76 -7.34 5.32
C HIS A 121 -12.30 -8.03 6.58
N ARG A 122 -11.62 -9.08 7.06
CA ARG A 122 -12.04 -9.90 8.19
C ARG A 122 -11.08 -9.75 9.36
N GLU A 123 -11.61 -9.62 10.57
CA GLU A 123 -10.79 -9.57 11.78
C GLU A 123 -10.07 -10.90 11.99
N SER A 124 -8.83 -10.82 12.47
CA SER A 124 -7.99 -11.97 12.80
C SER A 124 -7.93 -12.15 14.32
N LEU A 125 -8.06 -13.38 14.80
CA LEU A 125 -7.82 -13.69 16.21
C LEU A 125 -6.30 -13.72 16.44
N ALA A 126 -5.73 -12.59 16.87
CA ALA A 126 -4.32 -12.51 17.22
C ALA A 126 -4.08 -13.14 18.61
N GLN A 127 -3.11 -14.05 18.71
CA GLN A 127 -2.80 -14.77 19.96
C GLN A 127 -1.39 -14.45 20.49
N SER A 128 -0.47 -14.09 19.59
CA SER A 128 0.89 -13.68 19.93
C SER A 128 1.16 -12.21 19.59
N ALA A 129 2.26 -11.66 20.11
CA ALA A 129 2.69 -10.30 19.78
C ALA A 129 2.94 -10.10 18.29
N SER A 130 3.55 -11.08 17.61
CA SER A 130 3.72 -11.06 16.15
C SER A 130 2.38 -11.07 15.42
N ASP A 131 1.40 -11.83 15.91
CA ASP A 131 0.06 -11.84 15.31
C ASP A 131 -0.64 -10.50 15.49
N MET A 132 -0.42 -9.81 16.61
CA MET A 132 -1.00 -8.48 16.84
C MET A 132 -0.44 -7.45 15.85
N VAL A 133 0.86 -7.45 15.61
CA VAL A 133 1.50 -6.57 14.61
C VAL A 133 1.00 -6.89 13.19
N ALA A 134 0.88 -8.17 12.86
CA ALA A 134 0.33 -8.59 11.57
C ALA A 134 -1.15 -8.21 11.42
N ALA A 135 -1.96 -8.40 12.45
CA ALA A 135 -3.38 -8.01 12.47
C ALA A 135 -3.54 -6.50 12.28
N GLU A 136 -2.74 -5.69 12.99
CA GLU A 136 -2.74 -4.23 12.84
C GLU A 136 -2.34 -3.80 11.43
N THR A 137 -1.33 -4.42 10.83
CA THR A 137 -0.93 -4.17 9.43
C THR A 137 -2.07 -4.49 8.45
N ARG A 138 -2.82 -5.57 8.70
CA ARG A 138 -4.01 -5.94 7.89
C ARG A 138 -5.12 -4.89 8.02
N ARG A 139 -5.45 -4.46 9.24
CA ARG A 139 -6.44 -3.39 9.51
C ARG A 139 -6.06 -2.12 8.78
N ARG A 140 -4.83 -1.64 9.00
CA ARG A 140 -4.27 -0.46 8.37
C ARG A 140 -4.34 -0.50 6.85
N THR A 141 -3.98 -1.64 6.26
CA THR A 141 -4.02 -1.84 4.80
C THR A 141 -5.45 -1.80 4.26
N TRP A 142 -6.40 -2.50 4.92
CA TRP A 142 -7.80 -2.49 4.51
C TRP A 142 -8.43 -1.09 4.59
N TRP A 143 -8.26 -0.41 5.71
CA TRP A 143 -8.83 0.93 5.90
C TRP A 143 -8.15 1.99 5.04
N SER A 144 -6.87 1.83 4.74
CA SER A 144 -6.16 2.65 3.76
C SER A 144 -6.74 2.52 2.35
N LEU A 145 -6.99 1.29 1.89
CA LEU A 145 -7.73 1.04 0.64
C LEU A 145 -9.14 1.63 0.71
N PHE A 146 -9.79 1.58 1.89
CA PHE A 146 -11.09 2.21 2.12
C PHE A 146 -11.03 3.74 1.93
N CYS A 147 -9.99 4.41 2.42
CA CYS A 147 -9.83 5.84 2.23
C CYS A 147 -9.53 6.19 0.76
N LEU A 148 -8.67 5.42 0.09
CA LEU A 148 -8.24 5.69 -1.28
C LEU A 148 -9.38 5.69 -2.31
N ASP A 149 -10.25 4.67 -2.35
CA ASP A 149 -11.38 4.70 -3.30
C ASP A 149 -12.41 5.75 -2.88
N THR A 150 -12.59 6.01 -1.57
CA THR A 150 -13.55 7.04 -1.14
C THR A 150 -13.12 8.40 -1.68
N TRP A 151 -11.81 8.67 -1.61
CA TRP A 151 -11.20 9.83 -2.24
C TRP A 151 -11.38 9.82 -3.76
N ALA A 152 -11.10 8.69 -4.44
CA ALA A 152 -11.25 8.57 -5.90
C ALA A 152 -12.70 8.75 -6.37
N THR A 153 -13.67 8.13 -5.71
CA THR A 153 -15.11 8.29 -5.95
C THR A 153 -15.55 9.74 -5.75
N THR A 154 -15.13 10.37 -4.65
CA THR A 154 -15.53 11.75 -4.33
C THR A 154 -14.95 12.75 -5.31
N THR A 155 -13.70 12.58 -5.73
CA THR A 155 -13.01 13.53 -6.62
C THR A 155 -13.34 13.32 -8.09
N MET A 156 -13.65 12.08 -8.50
CA MET A 156 -13.82 11.72 -9.91
C MET A 156 -15.26 11.33 -10.29
N GLY A 157 -16.19 11.29 -9.33
CA GLY A 157 -17.59 10.92 -9.54
C GLY A 157 -17.81 9.45 -9.89
N ARG A 158 -16.83 8.57 -9.63
CA ARG A 158 -16.91 7.14 -9.95
C ARG A 158 -17.60 6.35 -8.85
N PRO A 159 -18.38 5.29 -9.16
CA PRO A 159 -18.98 4.46 -8.13
C PRO A 159 -17.89 3.75 -7.29
N SER A 160 -18.11 3.63 -5.98
CA SER A 160 -17.17 2.89 -5.12
C SER A 160 -17.23 1.38 -5.38
N PHE A 161 -16.18 0.65 -5.04
CA PHE A 161 -16.08 -0.81 -5.25
C PHE A 161 -16.93 -1.69 -4.32
N GLY A 162 -18.04 -1.18 -3.76
CA GLY A 162 -19.02 -2.01 -3.02
C GLY A 162 -18.54 -2.45 -1.63
N ARG A 163 -18.11 -1.48 -0.83
CA ARG A 163 -17.32 -1.67 0.41
C ARG A 163 -18.14 -1.75 1.69
N TRP A 164 -19.46 -1.81 1.58
CA TRP A 164 -20.35 -1.84 2.72
C TRP A 164 -21.15 -3.13 2.67
N GLY A 165 -21.12 -3.89 3.77
CA GLY A 165 -21.87 -5.12 3.88
C GLY A 165 -21.53 -5.91 5.14
N PRO A 166 -22.40 -6.84 5.55
CA PRO A 166 -22.23 -7.62 6.78
C PRO A 166 -21.01 -8.56 6.76
N ALA A 167 -20.38 -8.77 5.59
CA ALA A 167 -19.17 -9.57 5.45
C ALA A 167 -17.90 -8.84 5.94
N ILE A 168 -17.93 -7.51 6.07
CA ILE A 168 -16.79 -6.71 6.52
C ILE A 168 -16.89 -6.57 8.03
N ASN A 169 -16.00 -7.27 8.75
CA ASN A 169 -15.99 -7.29 10.21
C ASN A 169 -14.63 -6.95 10.81
N ILE A 170 -13.70 -6.42 10.00
CA ILE A 170 -12.42 -5.93 10.48
C ILE A 170 -12.58 -4.66 11.32
N SER A 171 -11.86 -4.62 12.44
CA SER A 171 -11.84 -3.53 13.40
C SER A 171 -11.09 -2.31 12.83
N PRO A 172 -11.40 -1.09 13.29
CA PRO A 172 -10.57 0.07 12.99
C PRO A 172 -9.12 -0.12 13.48
N PRO A 173 -8.12 0.55 12.86
CA PRO A 173 -6.74 0.50 13.34
C PRO A 173 -6.62 1.02 14.77
N GLU A 174 -5.74 0.43 15.57
CA GLU A 174 -5.50 0.86 16.94
C GLU A 174 -4.49 2.02 16.97
N PHE A 175 -4.92 3.17 17.50
CA PHE A 175 -4.02 4.29 17.74
C PHE A 175 -3.20 4.05 19.01
N GLY A 176 -1.93 3.67 18.88
CA GLY A 176 -0.96 3.80 19.98
C GLY A 176 -0.25 2.54 20.51
N ILE A 177 -0.06 1.47 19.72
CA ILE A 177 0.70 0.30 20.22
C ILE A 177 2.23 0.54 20.27
N ASN A 178 2.75 1.62 19.67
CA ASN A 178 4.19 1.92 19.64
C ASN A 178 4.48 3.38 20.10
N GLN A 179 4.30 3.68 21.38
CA GLN A 179 5.10 4.68 22.08
C GLN A 179 6.12 3.99 22.97
#